data_AF-A0A1T3VSL6-F1
#
_entry.id   AF-A0A1T3VSL6-F1
#
_cell.length_a   1.000
_cell.length_b   1.000
_cell.length_c   1.000
_cell.angle_alpha   90.00
_cell.angle_beta   90.00
_cell.angle_gamma   90.00
#
_symmetry.space_group_name_H-M   'P 1'
#
loop_
_entity.id
_entity.type
_entity.pdbx_description
1 polymer ?
#
loop_
_entity_poly.entity_id
_entity_poly.type
_entity_poly.pdbx_seq_one_letter_code
_entity_poly.pdbx_strand_id
1 'polypeptide(L)'
;RDGLSRRLEQRIEMPLADTDISVIAPRADNPPLLIIHDPDDPDTPYETSEEIVGIWPNAKLVTTKGLGRLAHYRLLRHRPALNAALEFISD
;
A
#
# COMPACT_ATOMS: atom_id res chain seq x y z
N ARG A 1 -27.49 -7.31 0.56
CA ARG A 1 -26.11 -6.77 0.43
C ARG A 1 -25.13 -7.90 0.05
N ASP A 2 -25.35 -9.11 0.54
CA ASP A 2 -24.49 -10.29 0.39
C ASP A 2 -24.26 -10.76 -1.06
N GLY A 3 -25.22 -10.51 -1.97
CA GLY A 3 -25.08 -10.88 -3.37
C GLY A 3 -24.01 -10.08 -4.13
N LEU A 4 -23.75 -8.83 -3.74
CA LEU A 4 -22.68 -8.02 -4.32
C LEU A 4 -21.31 -8.49 -3.82
N SER A 5 -21.18 -8.66 -2.50
CA SER A 5 -19.95 -9.16 -1.87
C SER A 5 -19.52 -10.50 -2.48
N ARG A 6 -20.45 -11.46 -2.58
CA ARG A 6 -20.16 -12.79 -3.15
C ARG A 6 -19.69 -12.73 -4.61
N ARG A 7 -20.25 -11.83 -5.42
CA ARG A 7 -19.84 -11.66 -6.82
C ARG A 7 -18.45 -11.03 -6.94
N LEU A 8 -18.10 -10.13 -6.03
CA LEU A 8 -16.77 -9.53 -5.97
C LEU A 8 -15.74 -10.58 -5.55
N GLU A 9 -16.01 -11.32 -4.48
CA GLU A 9 -15.14 -12.42 -4.00
C GLU A 9 -14.89 -13.46 -5.10
N GLN A 10 -15.94 -13.85 -5.84
CA GLN A 10 -15.80 -14.74 -7.00
C GLN A 10 -14.92 -14.17 -8.12
N ARG A 11 -14.88 -12.84 -8.26
CA ARG A 11 -14.13 -12.18 -9.34
C ARG A 11 -12.66 -11.94 -8.98
N ILE A 12 -12.37 -11.71 -7.70
CA ILE A 12 -11.00 -11.50 -7.21
C ILE A 12 -10.37 -12.80 -6.69
N GLU A 13 -11.13 -13.90 -6.69
CA GLU A 13 -10.72 -15.24 -6.26
C GLU A 13 -10.20 -15.29 -4.81
N MET A 14 -10.69 -14.39 -3.95
CA MET A 14 -10.34 -14.31 -2.52
C MET A 14 -11.48 -13.69 -1.69
N PRO A 15 -11.56 -13.98 -0.38
CA PRO A 15 -12.47 -13.28 0.53
C PRO A 15 -12.22 -11.78 0.54
N LEU A 16 -13.29 -10.95 0.62
CA LEU A 16 -13.11 -9.50 0.67
C LEU A 16 -12.35 -9.05 1.92
N ALA A 17 -12.52 -9.77 3.03
CA ALA A 17 -11.77 -9.52 4.25
C ALA A 17 -10.24 -9.67 4.06
N ASP A 18 -9.80 -10.47 3.10
CA ASP A 18 -8.38 -10.67 2.82
C ASP A 18 -7.78 -9.56 1.93
N THR A 19 -8.60 -8.61 1.48
CA THR A 19 -8.14 -7.37 0.83
C THR A 19 -7.86 -6.25 1.83
N ASP A 20 -8.31 -6.40 3.08
CA ASP A 20 -8.05 -5.44 4.14
C ASP A 20 -6.69 -5.72 4.78
N ILE A 21 -5.74 -4.83 4.53
CA ILE A 21 -4.38 -4.93 5.04
C ILE A 21 -4.33 -5.05 6.58
N SER A 22 -5.29 -4.44 7.28
CA SER A 22 -5.39 -4.49 8.74
C SER A 22 -5.83 -5.86 9.25
N VAL A 23 -6.56 -6.61 8.42
CA VAL A 23 -7.03 -7.97 8.71
C VAL A 23 -5.93 -9.00 8.42
N ILE A 24 -5.09 -8.76 7.41
CA ILE A 24 -4.01 -9.68 7.02
C ILE A 24 -2.70 -9.45 7.78
N ALA A 25 -2.38 -8.22 8.19
CA ALA A 25 -1.13 -7.89 8.89
C ALA A 25 -0.86 -8.76 10.15
N PRO A 26 -1.87 -9.18 10.93
CA PRO A 26 -1.66 -10.06 12.08
C PRO A 26 -1.48 -11.56 11.75
N ARG A 27 -1.72 -12.00 10.51
CA ARG A 27 -1.93 -13.43 10.17
C ARG A 27 -0.66 -14.27 9.89
N ALA A 28 0.52 -13.79 10.33
CA ALA A 28 1.83 -14.48 10.35
C ALA A 28 2.57 -14.68 9.02
N ASP A 29 3.92 -14.71 9.10
CA ASP A 29 4.95 -14.73 8.05
C ASP A 29 4.76 -13.75 6.89
N ASN A 30 4.40 -12.52 7.24
CA ASN A 30 4.37 -11.43 6.28
C ASN A 30 5.79 -11.16 5.74
N PRO A 31 5.98 -11.12 4.41
CA PRO A 31 7.25 -10.70 3.83
C PRO A 31 7.53 -9.24 4.22
N PRO A 32 8.80 -8.79 4.08
CA PRO A 32 9.10 -7.38 4.12
C PRO A 32 8.14 -6.59 3.22
N LEU A 33 7.73 -5.40 3.68
CA LEU A 33 6.84 -4.51 2.94
C LEU A 33 7.49 -3.15 2.78
N LEU A 34 7.51 -2.64 1.55
CA LEU A 34 7.84 -1.24 1.28
C LEU A 34 6.56 -0.51 0.86
N ILE A 35 6.26 0.57 1.58
CA ILE A 35 5.22 1.54 1.20
C ILE A 35 5.93 2.82 0.75
N ILE A 36 5.53 3.36 -0.39
CA ILE A 36 6.02 4.64 -0.89
C ILE A 36 4.82 5.56 -1.08
N HIS A 37 4.81 6.72 -0.43
CA HIS A 37 3.67 7.64 -0.47
C HIS A 37 4.12 9.09 -0.37
N ASP A 38 3.46 9.98 -1.10
CA ASP A 38 3.62 11.42 -0.96
C ASP A 38 2.52 11.97 -0.03
N PRO A 39 2.83 12.76 1.00
CA PRO A 39 1.83 13.38 1.86
C PRO A 39 0.90 14.36 1.13
N ASP A 40 1.29 14.85 -0.06
CA ASP A 40 0.46 15.75 -0.87
C ASP A 40 -0.56 14.99 -1.77
N ASP A 41 -0.68 13.66 -1.65
CA ASP A 41 -1.70 12.87 -2.35
C ASP A 41 -3.11 13.18 -1.82
N PRO A 42 -4.00 13.79 -2.64
CA PRO A 42 -5.35 14.11 -2.21
C PRO A 42 -6.33 12.92 -2.33
N ASP A 43 -5.96 11.86 -3.04
CA ASP A 43 -6.84 10.75 -3.39
C ASP A 43 -6.78 9.64 -2.31
N THR A 44 -5.63 9.49 -1.64
CA THR A 44 -5.45 8.53 -0.55
C THR A 44 -4.75 9.18 0.66
N PRO A 45 -5.32 9.12 1.88
CA PRO A 45 -4.69 9.71 3.07
C PRO A 45 -3.35 9.07 3.43
N TYR A 46 -2.35 9.91 3.71
CA TYR A 46 -1.01 9.48 4.09
C TYR A 46 -1.01 8.68 5.41
N GLU A 47 -1.88 9.04 6.34
CA GLU A 47 -2.03 8.42 7.66
C GLU A 47 -2.33 6.92 7.53
N THR A 48 -3.05 6.50 6.49
CA THR A 48 -3.31 5.08 6.21
C THR A 48 -2.00 4.30 6.01
N SER A 49 -0.99 4.92 5.38
CA SER A 49 0.32 4.30 5.20
C SER A 49 1.09 4.18 6.51
N GLU A 50 0.95 5.18 7.39
CA GLU A 50 1.55 5.15 8.73
C GLU A 50 0.92 4.04 9.58
N GLU A 51 -0.40 3.90 9.53
CA GLU A 51 -1.13 2.82 10.21
C GLU A 51 -0.65 1.44 9.76
N ILE A 52 -0.51 1.23 8.45
CA ILE A 52 -0.02 -0.04 7.90
C ILE A 52 1.39 -0.36 8.41
N VAL A 53 2.31 0.60 8.37
CA VAL A 53 3.68 0.38 8.87
C VAL A 53 3.71 0.12 10.38
N GLY A 54 2.74 0.67 11.13
CA GLY A 54 2.59 0.40 12.56
C GLY A 54 2.15 -1.03 12.88
N ILE A 55 1.46 -1.71 11.97
CA ILE A 55 0.90 -3.07 12.21
C ILE A 55 1.59 -4.18 11.41
N TRP A 56 2.29 -3.85 10.32
CA TRP A 56 2.93 -4.83 9.44
C TRP A 56 4.39 -5.07 9.84
N PRO A 57 4.78 -6.30 10.24
CA PRO A 57 6.16 -6.61 10.64
C PRO A 57 7.18 -6.30 9.53
N ASN A 58 8.28 -5.64 9.88
CA ASN A 58 9.36 -5.28 8.95
C ASN A 58 8.92 -4.37 7.78
N ALA A 59 7.80 -3.65 7.93
CA ALA A 59 7.40 -2.64 6.95
C ALA A 59 8.30 -1.40 7.03
N LYS A 60 8.54 -0.76 5.87
CA LYS A 60 9.21 0.53 5.74
C LYS A 60 8.30 1.50 4.98
N LEU A 61 8.24 2.75 5.43
CA LEU A 61 7.57 3.85 4.73
C LEU A 61 8.62 4.81 4.15
N VAL A 62 8.57 5.01 2.84
CA VAL A 62 9.34 6.04 2.13
C VAL A 62 8.41 7.18 1.74
N THR A 63 8.61 8.32 2.40
CA THR A 63 7.89 9.55 2.11
C THR A 63 8.51 10.25 0.90
N THR A 64 7.74 10.42 -0.18
CA THR A 64 8.16 11.29 -1.30
C THR A 64 7.73 12.73 -1.07
N LYS A 65 8.32 13.65 -1.85
CA LYS A 65 7.94 15.07 -1.86
C LYS A 65 8.05 15.60 -3.28
N GLY A 66 7.33 16.68 -3.57
CA GLY A 66 7.48 17.44 -4.82
C GLY A 66 6.63 16.90 -5.98
N LEU A 67 5.72 15.96 -5.72
CA LEU A 67 4.73 15.52 -6.70
C LEU A 67 3.46 16.40 -6.72
N GLY A 68 3.18 17.06 -5.59
CA GLY A 68 2.03 17.94 -5.36
C GLY A 68 0.70 17.19 -5.50
N ARG A 69 -0.39 17.93 -5.80
CA ARG A 69 -1.76 17.40 -5.91
C ARG A 69 -2.00 16.24 -6.90
N LEU A 70 -0.99 15.86 -7.69
CA LEU A 70 -1.06 14.75 -8.63
C LEU A 70 -0.14 13.60 -8.19
N ALA A 71 0.25 13.55 -6.92
CA ALA A 71 1.13 12.53 -6.37
C ALA A 71 0.68 11.12 -6.68
N HIS A 72 -0.60 10.83 -6.48
CA HIS A 72 -1.25 9.57 -6.81
C HIS A 72 -0.86 9.05 -8.20
N TYR A 73 -0.90 9.93 -9.20
CA TYR A 73 -0.71 9.59 -10.62
C TYR A 73 0.74 9.69 -11.09
N ARG A 74 1.62 10.28 -10.28
CA ARG A 74 3.01 10.60 -10.67
C ARG A 74 4.05 9.75 -9.95
N LEU A 75 3.67 8.99 -8.93
CA LEU A 75 4.60 8.18 -8.16
C LEU A 75 5.44 7.23 -9.04
N LEU A 76 4.80 6.58 -10.03
CA LEU A 76 5.48 5.68 -10.99
C LEU A 76 6.42 6.39 -11.98
N ARG A 77 6.46 7.72 -11.98
CA ARG A 77 7.40 8.55 -12.75
C ARG A 77 8.40 9.28 -11.84
N HIS A 78 8.29 9.09 -10.52
CA HIS A 78 9.14 9.74 -9.53
C HIS A 78 10.41 8.93 -9.33
N ARG A 79 11.54 9.43 -9.85
CA ARG A 79 12.80 8.68 -9.84
C ARG A 79 13.26 8.25 -8.44
N PRO A 80 13.15 9.07 -7.38
CA PRO A 80 13.44 8.61 -6.02
C PRO A 80 12.55 7.45 -5.55
N ALA A 81 11.26 7.45 -5.91
CA ALA A 81 10.35 6.34 -5.58
C ALA A 81 10.76 5.05 -6.30
N LEU A 82 11.06 5.14 -7.60
CA LEU A 82 11.50 4.00 -8.39
C LEU A 82 12.82 3.42 -7.87
N ASN A 83 13.77 4.28 -7.48
CA ASN A 83 15.03 3.83 -6.90
C ASN A 83 14.81 3.09 -5.57
N ALA A 84 13.97 3.63 -4.68
CA ALA A 84 13.65 2.96 -3.41
C ALA A 84 12.99 1.59 -3.63
N ALA A 85 12.11 1.47 -4.63
CA ALA A 85 11.52 0.19 -4.99
C ALA A 85 12.56 -0.80 -5.53
N LEU A 86 13.48 -0.34 -6.39
CA LEU A 86 14.55 -1.18 -6.96
C LEU A 86 15.55 -1.66 -5.90
N GLU A 87 15.92 -0.79 -4.97
CA GLU A 87 16.78 -1.13 -3.82
C GLU A 87 16.11 -2.23 -2.98
N PHE A 88 14.85 -2.02 -2.62
CA PHE A 88 14.11 -2.96 -1.78
C PHE A 88 13.94 -4.36 -2.38
N ILE A 89 13.79 -4.50 -3.69
CA ILE A 89 13.64 -5.82 -4.34
C ILE A 89 14.98 -6.49 -4.66
N SER A 90 16.09 -5.75 -4.59
CA SER A 90 17.42 -6.25 -4.90
C SER A 90 18.21 -6.65 -3.64
N ASP A 91 17.71 -6.27 -2.46
CA ASP A 91 18.16 -6.74 -1.15
C ASP A 91 17.72 -8.19 -0.87
#